data_AF-A0A914XXZ2-F1
#
_entry.id   AF-A0A914XXZ2-F1
#
_cell.length_a   1.000
_cell.length_b   1.000
_cell.length_c   1.000
_cell.angle_alpha   90.00
_cell.angle_beta   90.00
_cell.angle_gamma   90.00
#
_symmetry.space_group_name_H-M   'P 1'
#
loop_
_entity.id
_entity.type
_entity.pdbx_description
1 polymer ?
#
loop_
_entity_poly.entity_id
_entity_poly.type
_entity_poly.pdbx_seq_one_letter_code
_entity_poly.pdbx_strand_id
1 'polypeptide(L)'
;MSTIQRIQRSIEGWEGKVIGFMCTEFIREGDLHMFHRIHSMKDTIRGKSWSQRHVFLFDHLLVITKQLKSGTYKYKQQIKVQCCDIFDLPDDDGKRKNIFD
;
A
#
# COMPACT_ATOMS: atom_id res chain seq x y z
N MET A 1 -7.80 -20.71 -11.02
CA MET A 1 -7.96 -19.71 -9.95
C MET A 1 -7.23 -18.44 -10.39
N SER A 2 -7.87 -17.27 -10.36
CA SER A 2 -7.24 -16.05 -10.89
C SER A 2 -6.18 -15.49 -9.92
N THR A 3 -5.19 -14.75 -10.46
CA THR A 3 -4.16 -14.06 -9.67
C THR A 3 -4.78 -13.15 -8.60
N ILE A 4 -5.84 -12.41 -8.96
CA ILE A 4 -6.60 -11.55 -8.05
C ILE A 4 -7.18 -12.35 -6.87
N GLN A 5 -7.81 -13.50 -7.12
CA GLN A 5 -8.38 -14.33 -6.06
C GLN A 5 -7.30 -14.89 -5.12
N ARG A 6 -6.13 -15.26 -5.66
CA ARG A 6 -4.98 -15.73 -4.87
C ARG A 6 -4.45 -14.62 -3.96
N ILE A 7 -4.26 -13.41 -4.49
CA ILE A 7 -3.79 -12.26 -3.72
C ILE A 7 -4.81 -11.90 -2.63
N GLN A 8 -6.10 -11.77 -2.96
CA GLN A 8 -7.17 -11.47 -2.00
C GLN A 8 -7.12 -12.41 -0.78
N ARG A 9 -7.00 -13.73 -1.00
CA ARG A 9 -6.97 -14.72 0.09
C ARG A 9 -5.72 -14.66 0.94
N SER A 10 -4.62 -14.13 0.40
CA SER A 10 -3.38 -13.93 1.16
C SER A 10 -3.43 -12.72 2.09
N ILE A 11 -4.49 -11.88 1.98
CA ILE A 11 -4.65 -10.65 2.75
C ILE A 11 -5.67 -10.88 3.88
N GLU A 12 -5.17 -10.92 5.10
CA GLU A 12 -5.94 -10.98 6.34
C GLU A 12 -6.57 -9.64 6.69
N GLY A 13 -7.81 -9.69 7.19
CA GLY A 13 -8.54 -8.50 7.66
C GLY A 13 -8.97 -7.56 6.53
N TRP A 14 -9.25 -8.09 5.35
CA TRP A 14 -9.78 -7.31 4.21
C TRP A 14 -11.07 -6.59 4.58
N GLU A 15 -11.22 -5.34 4.13
CA GLU A 15 -12.40 -4.50 4.34
C GLU A 15 -12.98 -4.06 2.99
N GLY A 16 -14.32 -4.05 2.87
CA GLY A 16 -15.02 -3.64 1.64
C GLY A 16 -15.24 -4.76 0.63
N LYS A 17 -15.58 -4.39 -0.62
CA LYS A 17 -15.85 -5.36 -1.70
C LYS A 17 -14.58 -6.11 -2.10
N VAL A 18 -14.73 -7.33 -2.63
CA VAL A 18 -13.60 -8.10 -3.15
C VAL A 18 -12.93 -7.37 -4.32
N ILE A 19 -11.61 -7.51 -4.48
CA ILE A 19 -10.82 -6.83 -5.52
C ILE A 19 -11.42 -7.09 -6.91
N GLY A 20 -11.82 -8.33 -7.20
CA GLY A 20 -12.43 -8.72 -8.47
C GLY A 20 -13.79 -8.07 -8.77
N PHE A 21 -14.38 -7.31 -7.84
CA PHE A 21 -15.56 -6.49 -8.13
C PHE A 21 -15.19 -5.20 -8.90
N MET A 22 -14.00 -4.65 -8.64
CA MET A 22 -13.53 -3.41 -9.26
C MET A 22 -12.42 -3.62 -10.26
N CYS A 23 -11.64 -4.68 -10.12
CA CYS A 23 -10.40 -4.89 -10.85
C CYS A 23 -10.43 -6.16 -11.68
N THR A 24 -9.85 -6.07 -12.87
CA THR A 24 -9.72 -7.17 -13.83
C THR A 24 -8.28 -7.60 -14.02
N GLU A 25 -7.32 -6.70 -13.77
CA GLU A 25 -5.90 -6.93 -13.99
C GLU A 25 -5.05 -6.65 -12.75
N PHE A 26 -4.08 -7.54 -12.50
CA PHE A 26 -2.98 -7.29 -11.57
C PHE A 26 -1.78 -6.74 -12.35
N ILE A 27 -1.28 -5.58 -11.95
CA ILE A 27 -0.23 -4.86 -12.67
C ILE A 27 1.14 -5.14 -12.07
N ARG A 28 1.30 -4.93 -10.75
CA ARG A 28 2.60 -5.04 -10.07
C ARG A 28 2.44 -5.22 -8.56
N GLU A 29 3.44 -5.81 -7.92
CA GLU A 29 3.62 -5.78 -6.46
C GLU A 29 5.03 -5.27 -6.10
N GLY A 30 5.19 -4.75 -4.88
CA GLY A 30 6.48 -4.25 -4.41
C GLY A 30 6.41 -3.63 -3.02
N ASP A 31 7.57 -3.23 -2.50
CA ASP A 31 7.68 -2.59 -1.19
C ASP A 31 7.85 -1.08 -1.31
N LEU A 32 7.03 -0.33 -0.58
CA LEU A 32 7.09 1.12 -0.47
C LEU A 32 7.31 1.56 0.98
N HIS A 33 8.01 2.68 1.14
CA HIS A 33 8.14 3.38 2.41
C HIS A 33 7.07 4.47 2.48
N MET A 34 6.04 4.28 3.30
CA MET A 34 5.02 5.31 3.49
C MET A 34 5.42 6.26 4.60
N PHE A 35 5.60 7.54 4.26
CA PHE A 35 5.79 8.62 5.24
C PHE A 35 4.47 8.97 5.90
N HIS A 36 4.48 9.15 7.21
CA HIS A 36 3.29 9.54 7.97
C HIS A 36 3.39 11.04 8.20
N ARG A 37 2.40 11.81 7.72
CA ARG A 37 2.20 13.18 8.24
C ARG A 37 1.91 12.98 9.74
N ILE A 38 2.70 13.59 10.62
CA ILE A 38 2.67 13.37 12.07
C ILE A 38 1.28 13.75 12.59
N HIS A 39 0.37 12.78 12.65
CA HIS A 39 -1.03 13.00 13.04
C HIS A 39 -1.49 12.04 14.14
N SER A 40 -0.65 11.10 14.59
CA SER A 40 -1.02 10.13 15.61
C SER A 40 0.00 10.06 16.75
N MET A 41 -0.49 10.10 17.98
CA MET A 41 0.32 9.98 19.21
C MET A 41 1.17 8.70 19.24
N LYS A 42 0.76 7.64 18.53
CA LYS A 42 1.52 6.38 18.42
C LYS A 42 2.82 6.53 17.63
N ASP A 43 2.87 7.41 16.65
CA ASP A 43 4.04 7.62 15.80
C ASP A 43 5.08 8.50 16.53
N THR A 44 4.61 9.44 17.34
CA THR A 44 5.45 10.24 18.25
C THR A 44 6.20 9.36 19.26
N ILE A 45 5.51 8.37 19.85
CA ILE A 45 6.10 7.46 20.85
C ILE A 45 7.15 6.53 20.24
N ARG A 46 7.02 6.16 18.95
CA ARG A 46 7.95 5.25 18.27
C ARG A 46 9.09 5.95 17.54
N GLY A 47 9.05 7.28 17.42
CA GLY A 47 10.05 8.08 16.70
C GLY A 47 10.19 7.72 15.21
N LYS A 48 9.23 6.97 14.63
CA LYS A 48 9.29 6.52 13.24
C LYS A 48 8.34 7.35 12.39
N SER A 49 8.91 8.20 11.54
CA SER A 49 8.18 9.03 10.58
C SER A 49 7.74 8.29 9.31
N TRP A 50 8.03 6.98 9.22
CA TRP A 50 7.73 6.16 8.06
C TRP A 50 7.49 4.69 8.44
N SER A 51 6.88 3.96 7.52
CA SER A 51 6.72 2.51 7.65
C SER A 51 6.80 1.80 6.30
N GLN A 52 7.47 0.65 6.25
CA GLN A 52 7.48 -0.21 5.07
C GLN A 52 6.11 -0.89 4.90
N ARG A 53 5.61 -0.90 3.67
CA ARG A 53 4.36 -1.55 3.26
C ARG A 53 4.60 -2.32 1.98
N HIS A 54 4.04 -3.52 1.92
CA HIS A 54 3.95 -4.26 0.68
C HIS A 54 2.67 -3.83 -0.03
N VAL A 55 2.77 -3.48 -1.30
CA VAL A 55 1.64 -2.95 -2.07
C VAL A 55 1.36 -3.83 -3.28
N PHE A 56 0.08 -3.94 -3.62
CA PHE A 56 -0.40 -4.58 -4.83
C PHE A 56 -1.13 -3.53 -5.67
N LEU A 57 -0.62 -3.29 -6.87
CA LEU A 57 -1.23 -2.40 -7.86
C LEU A 57 -2.09 -3.23 -8.82
N PHE A 58 -3.37 -2.85 -8.88
CA PHE A 58 -4.34 -3.29 -9.86
C PHE A 58 -4.76 -2.11 -10.73
N ASP A 59 -5.43 -2.39 -11.85
CA ASP A 59 -6.00 -1.38 -12.77
C ASP A 59 -6.75 -0.22 -12.07
N HIS A 60 -7.54 -0.51 -11.05
CA HIS A 60 -8.38 0.49 -10.37
C HIS A 60 -8.09 0.67 -8.87
N LEU A 61 -7.20 -0.14 -8.29
CA LEU A 61 -6.91 -0.14 -6.85
C LEU A 61 -5.41 -0.30 -6.58
N LEU A 62 -4.88 0.53 -5.68
CA LEU A 62 -3.62 0.28 -4.98
C LEU A 62 -3.95 -0.23 -3.58
N VAL A 63 -3.65 -1.50 -3.32
CA VAL A 63 -3.88 -2.13 -2.02
C VAL A 63 -2.60 -2.07 -1.21
N ILE A 64 -2.70 -1.54 0.02
CA ILE A 64 -1.57 -1.32 0.90
C ILE A 64 -1.68 -2.29 2.08
N THR A 65 -0.59 -3.04 2.32
CA THR A 65 -0.57 -4.11 3.31
C THR A 65 0.68 -4.06 4.18
N LYS A 66 0.62 -4.77 5.31
CA LYS A 66 1.80 -5.12 6.11
C LYS A 66 2.09 -6.60 5.94
N GLN A 67 3.28 -6.94 5.43
CA GLN A 67 3.73 -8.32 5.37
C GLN A 67 3.89 -8.91 6.79
N LEU A 68 3.39 -10.13 6.98
CA LEU A 68 3.50 -10.88 8.23
C LEU A 68 4.63 -11.92 8.13
N LYS A 69 5.15 -12.37 9.28
CA LYS A 69 6.20 -13.39 9.33
C LYS A 69 5.77 -14.74 8.72
N SER A 70 4.46 -14.99 8.68
CA SER A 70 3.84 -16.16 8.06
C SER A 70 3.92 -16.18 6.52
N GLY A 71 4.34 -15.08 5.89
CA GLY A 71 4.26 -14.90 4.43
C GLY A 71 2.90 -14.42 3.94
N THR A 72 1.90 -14.29 4.81
CA THR A 72 0.62 -13.64 4.53
C THR A 72 0.72 -12.12 4.73
N TYR A 73 -0.31 -11.40 4.32
CA TYR A 73 -0.36 -9.94 4.39
C TYR A 73 -1.50 -9.50 5.29
N LYS A 74 -1.33 -8.44 6.06
CA LYS A 74 -2.41 -7.79 6.82
C LYS A 74 -2.85 -6.52 6.09
N TYR A 75 -4.15 -6.42 5.80
CA TYR A 75 -4.73 -5.23 5.20
C TYR A 75 -4.45 -3.96 6.03
N LYS A 76 -4.23 -2.84 5.35
CA LYS A 76 -4.04 -1.52 5.97
C LYS A 76 -4.96 -0.46 5.39
N GLN A 77 -4.97 -0.33 4.07
CA GLN A 77 -5.80 0.63 3.36
C GLN A 77 -5.82 0.28 1.87
N GLN A 78 -6.71 0.95 1.13
CA GLN A 78 -6.74 0.90 -0.32
C GLN A 78 -6.95 2.31 -0.89
N ILE A 79 -6.36 2.57 -2.05
CA ILE A 79 -6.50 3.83 -2.78
C ILE A 79 -7.12 3.50 -4.14
N LYS A 80 -8.16 4.24 -4.52
CA LYS A 80 -8.78 4.12 -5.85
C LYS A 80 -7.95 4.91 -6.84
N VAL A 81 -7.24 4.22 -7.71
CA VAL A 81 -6.28 4.83 -8.66
C VAL A 81 -6.98 5.86 -9.56
N GLN A 82 -8.20 5.57 -10.01
CA GLN A 82 -9.00 6.47 -10.85
C GLN A 82 -9.41 7.81 -10.19
N CYS A 83 -9.22 7.95 -8.87
CA CYS A 83 -9.55 9.15 -8.12
C CYS A 83 -8.30 9.86 -7.59
N CYS A 84 -7.12 9.49 -8.06
CA CYS A 84 -5.85 10.02 -7.58
C CYS A 84 -4.99 10.48 -8.75
N ASP A 85 -4.36 11.62 -8.55
CA ASP A 85 -3.20 12.03 -9.34
C ASP A 85 -1.93 11.58 -8.60
N ILE A 86 -0.84 11.42 -9.33
CA ILE A 86 0.46 11.03 -8.78
C ILE A 86 1.45 12.11 -9.17
N PHE A 87 2.06 12.75 -8.18
CA PHE A 87 3.08 13.77 -8.39
C PHE A 87 4.40 13.32 -7.80
N ASP A 88 5.43 13.20 -8.64
CA ASP A 88 6.78 12.97 -8.15
C ASP A 88 7.27 14.18 -7.35
N LEU A 89 7.79 13.90 -6.16
CA LEU A 89 8.39 14.90 -5.29
C LEU A 89 9.90 14.98 -5.57
N PRO A 90 10.47 16.19 -5.53
CA PRO A 90 11.91 16.35 -5.71
C PRO A 90 12.68 15.62 -4.60
N ASP A 91 13.81 15.04 -4.98
CA ASP A 91 14.76 14.45 -4.06
C ASP A 91 15.31 15.52 -3.08
N ASP A 92 15.55 15.12 -1.84
CA ASP A 92 16.27 15.90 -0.83
C ASP A 92 17.69 15.30 -0.67
N ASP A 93 18.72 16.16 -0.64
CA ASP A 93 20.16 15.89 -0.81
C ASP A 93 20.79 14.87 0.16
N GLY A 94 20.01 14.23 1.02
CA GLY A 94 20.49 13.08 1.80
C GLY A 94 19.43 12.28 2.56
N LYS A 95 18.13 12.51 2.34
CA LYS A 95 17.10 11.95 3.25
C LYS A 95 15.96 11.23 2.55
N ARG A 96 15.63 11.62 1.33
CA ARG A 96 14.37 11.26 0.68
C ARG A 96 14.55 11.29 -0.83
N LYS A 97 14.41 10.12 -1.48
CA LYS A 97 14.51 9.98 -2.93
C LYS A 97 13.40 9.08 -3.47
N ASN A 98 13.01 9.27 -4.72
CA ASN A 98 11.98 8.48 -5.41
C ASN A 98 10.63 8.49 -4.65
N ILE A 99 10.16 9.67 -4.29
CA ILE A 99 8.92 9.86 -3.54
C ILE A 99 7.85 10.44 -4.45
N PHE A 100 6.60 10.03 -4.24
CA PHE A 100 5.42 10.63 -4.85
C PHE A 100 4.36 10.91 -3.77
N ASP A 101 3.49 11.90 -4.01
CA ASP A 101 2.27 12.20 -3.23
C ASP A 101 1.03 12.14 -4.14
#